data_AF-A0A8J1M0E1-F1
#
_entry.id   AF-A0A8J1M0E1-F1
#
_cell.length_a   1.000
_cell.length_b   1.000
_cell.length_c   1.000
_cell.angle_alpha   90.00
_cell.angle_beta   90.00
_cell.angle_gamma   90.00
#
_symmetry.space_group_name_H-M   'P 1'
#
loop_
_entity.id
_entity.type
_entity.pdbx_description
1 polymer ?
#
loop_
_entity_poly.entity_id
_entity_poly.type
_entity_poly.pdbx_seq_one_letter_code
_entity_poly.pdbx_strand_id
1 'polypeptide(L)'
;MIINALYSIFCSFLLCFLYLKTTSRSPLCLILRRTVNRLHSATSLNKLELPGQRLAKTCTTCLSAMEKKLAEYKCSTNEAIQLKLVRFPEDIEDESIMFNPEYSHQIFGDEEVAFGYKGLKILLYCSAGNLSTMFRVQYSSKVSDKFDLVQPDDVENKIHELIPAGFCCGTDDFISLLEKEVNFKPFGSIVHTYTVHNEEAGEDITYQIYKADMTCPGFREYHERLQTFLMWFIETASYIDVDDEKWDYFLVFEKYNKDGATLFATVGYMTVYNYYVYPDKTRPRVSQMLVLPPFQGEGHGAQLMETVHRYYVSAPNIFDITAEDPSENFVRLRDFVLVKLCQNLACFSPEKLVCGFSQEMVTEAQEKLKINKKHARRVYEILRLRATDMSDLEKSKAYRLDVKKRLVGPYKKNQREMTKMQQCLRPEELTNQMNQIDLNTQHEQLEESYQQLVEEYRRIVERLAQA
;
A
#
# COMPACT_ATOMS: atom_id res chain seq x y z
N MET A 1 48.06 -27.87 -15.84
CA MET A 1 47.69 -27.56 -14.43
C MET A 1 47.66 -26.06 -14.13
N ILE A 2 48.69 -25.29 -14.46
CA ILE A 2 48.76 -23.84 -14.12
C ILE A 2 47.67 -22.99 -14.81
N ILE A 3 47.29 -23.32 -16.05
CA ILE A 3 46.23 -22.61 -16.79
C ILE A 3 44.83 -22.82 -16.17
N ASN A 4 44.53 -24.03 -15.67
CA ASN A 4 43.24 -24.30 -15.03
C ASN A 4 43.14 -23.64 -13.64
N ALA A 5 44.25 -23.52 -12.91
CA ALA A 5 44.29 -22.80 -11.65
C ALA A 5 44.09 -21.29 -11.85
N LEU A 6 44.73 -20.70 -12.88
CA LEU A 6 44.51 -19.30 -13.26
C LEU A 6 43.07 -19.05 -13.73
N TYR A 7 42.47 -19.98 -14.47
CA TYR A 7 41.07 -19.88 -14.91
C TYR A 7 40.09 -19.93 -13.73
N SER A 8 40.32 -20.81 -12.76
CA SER A 8 39.50 -20.91 -11.54
C SER A 8 39.60 -19.66 -10.67
N ILE A 9 40.80 -19.10 -10.52
CA ILE A 9 41.02 -17.86 -9.76
C ILE A 9 40.37 -16.67 -10.49
N PHE A 10 40.46 -16.61 -11.82
CA PHE A 10 39.86 -15.54 -12.62
C PHE A 10 38.33 -15.61 -12.61
N CYS A 11 37.72 -16.79 -12.71
CA CYS A 11 36.27 -16.98 -12.56
C CYS A 11 35.78 -16.59 -11.17
N SER A 12 36.53 -16.92 -10.11
CA SER A 12 36.19 -16.56 -8.73
C SER A 12 36.23 -15.03 -8.51
N PHE A 13 37.24 -14.35 -9.07
CA PHE A 13 37.32 -12.89 -9.04
C PHE A 13 36.20 -12.22 -9.86
N LEU A 14 35.79 -12.82 -10.98
CA LEU A 14 34.77 -12.27 -11.87
C LEU A 14 33.34 -12.44 -11.32
N LEU A 15 33.05 -13.56 -10.65
CA LEU A 15 31.78 -13.77 -9.92
C LEU A 15 31.66 -12.79 -8.75
N CYS A 16 32.74 -12.58 -8.00
CA CYS A 16 32.77 -11.60 -6.90
C CYS A 16 32.54 -10.17 -7.43
N PHE A 17 33.04 -9.86 -8.63
CA PHE A 17 32.83 -8.58 -9.30
C PHE A 17 31.38 -8.39 -9.80
N LEU A 18 30.69 -9.45 -10.23
CA LEU A 18 29.27 -9.42 -10.62
C LEU A 18 28.33 -9.27 -9.41
N TYR A 19 28.67 -9.93 -8.30
CA TYR A 19 27.99 -9.76 -7.01
C TYR A 19 28.13 -8.32 -6.47
N LEU A 20 29.33 -7.74 -6.54
CA LEU A 20 29.58 -6.35 -6.10
C LEU A 20 28.95 -5.29 -7.02
N LYS A 21 28.81 -5.57 -8.32
CA LYS A 21 28.14 -4.66 -9.27
C LYS A 21 26.63 -4.54 -9.03
N THR A 22 26.03 -5.52 -8.39
CA THR A 22 24.58 -5.63 -8.18
C THR A 22 24.14 -5.19 -6.79
N THR A 23 25.06 -4.92 -5.84
CA THR A 23 24.67 -4.65 -4.44
C THR A 23 25.34 -3.49 -3.69
N SER A 24 26.35 -2.75 -4.19
CA SER A 24 26.77 -1.51 -3.47
C SER A 24 27.55 -0.46 -4.29
N ARG A 25 27.37 0.82 -3.94
CA ARG A 25 28.25 1.95 -4.33
C ARG A 25 29.34 2.15 -3.26
N SER A 26 30.45 1.42 -3.32
CA SER A 26 31.61 1.65 -2.42
C SER A 26 32.85 2.20 -3.16
N PRO A 27 33.76 2.93 -2.48
CA PRO A 27 34.95 3.56 -3.09
C PRO A 27 35.95 2.58 -3.73
N LEU A 28 35.96 1.31 -3.30
CA LEU A 28 36.81 0.26 -3.89
C LEU A 28 36.41 -0.06 -5.35
N CYS A 29 35.13 0.05 -5.72
CA CYS A 29 34.68 -0.15 -7.10
C CYS A 29 35.24 0.89 -8.09
N LEU A 30 35.53 2.11 -7.62
CA LEU A 30 36.10 3.19 -8.43
C LEU A 30 37.59 2.96 -8.75
N ILE A 31 38.33 2.35 -7.82
CA ILE A 31 39.74 2.00 -8.02
C ILE A 31 39.86 0.85 -9.03
N LEU A 32 39.03 -0.19 -8.92
CA LEU A 32 38.99 -1.31 -9.86
C LEU A 32 38.59 -0.88 -11.28
N ARG A 33 37.64 0.05 -11.43
CA ARG A 33 37.27 0.64 -12.74
C ARG A 33 38.43 1.37 -13.41
N ARG A 34 39.26 2.09 -12.64
CA ARG A 34 40.45 2.79 -13.17
C ARG A 34 41.53 1.82 -13.65
N THR A 35 41.68 0.68 -12.99
CA THR A 35 42.66 -0.35 -13.38
C THR A 35 42.26 -1.07 -14.67
N VAL A 36 40.96 -1.35 -14.86
CA VAL A 36 40.44 -1.99 -16.09
C VAL A 36 40.53 -1.05 -17.31
N ASN A 37 40.25 0.24 -17.13
CA ASN A 37 40.36 1.22 -18.22
C ASN A 37 41.82 1.44 -18.69
N ARG A 38 42.82 1.26 -17.82
CA ARG A 38 44.25 1.28 -18.20
C ARG A 38 44.68 0.05 -18.99
N LEU A 39 44.00 -1.09 -18.82
CA LEU A 39 44.26 -2.31 -19.61
C LEU A 39 43.70 -2.23 -21.03
N HIS A 40 42.65 -1.42 -21.27
CA HIS A 40 42.10 -1.19 -22.61
C HIS A 40 42.91 -0.21 -23.47
N SER A 41 43.70 0.69 -22.88
CA SER A 41 44.52 1.67 -23.64
C SER A 41 45.83 1.11 -24.21
N ALA A 42 46.15 -0.17 -23.97
CA ALA A 42 47.41 -0.79 -24.36
C ALA A 42 47.22 -1.95 -25.35
N THR A 43 46.59 -1.71 -26.50
CA THR A 43 46.61 -2.65 -27.63
C THR A 43 46.65 -1.92 -28.97
N SER A 44 47.85 -1.59 -29.41
CA SER A 44 48.15 -1.25 -30.80
C SER A 44 49.38 -2.04 -31.23
N LEU A 45 49.20 -3.18 -31.92
CA LEU A 45 50.11 -3.75 -32.92
C LEU A 45 49.62 -5.14 -33.41
N ASN A 46 49.23 -5.16 -34.68
CA ASN A 46 49.26 -6.22 -35.70
C ASN A 46 48.83 -7.68 -35.40
N LYS A 47 47.77 -8.07 -36.14
CA LYS A 47 47.51 -9.35 -36.83
C LYS A 47 48.35 -10.57 -36.43
N LEU A 48 47.91 -11.22 -35.36
CA LEU A 48 47.88 -12.67 -35.19
C LEU A 48 46.71 -12.93 -34.24
N GLU A 49 45.73 -13.77 -34.61
CA GLU A 49 44.69 -14.21 -33.68
C GLU A 49 45.34 -15.03 -32.57
N LEU A 50 45.76 -14.34 -31.50
CA LEU A 50 46.30 -14.96 -30.30
C LEU A 50 45.17 -15.74 -29.61
N PRO A 51 45.47 -16.90 -28.99
CA PRO A 51 44.49 -17.72 -28.28
C PRO A 51 43.67 -16.95 -27.21
N GLY A 52 44.17 -15.80 -26.74
CA GLY A 52 43.46 -14.88 -25.84
C GLY A 52 42.21 -14.19 -26.42
N GLN A 53 42.13 -13.93 -27.73
CA GLN A 53 40.93 -13.33 -28.35
C GLN A 53 39.79 -14.33 -28.53
N ARG A 54 40.11 -15.61 -28.80
CA ARG A 54 39.13 -16.71 -28.72
C ARG A 54 38.66 -16.88 -27.29
N LEU A 55 39.56 -16.99 -26.32
CA LEU A 55 39.23 -17.11 -24.89
C LEU A 55 38.34 -15.96 -24.39
N ALA A 56 38.60 -14.72 -24.79
CA ALA A 56 37.76 -13.58 -24.43
C ALA A 56 36.34 -13.68 -25.04
N LYS A 57 36.21 -13.98 -26.34
CA LYS A 57 34.90 -14.18 -26.98
C LYS A 57 34.14 -15.37 -26.40
N THR A 58 34.81 -16.49 -26.13
CA THR A 58 34.22 -17.66 -25.47
C THR A 58 33.78 -17.31 -24.04
N CYS A 59 34.56 -16.50 -23.31
CA CYS A 59 34.20 -16.01 -21.97
C CYS A 59 32.95 -15.12 -21.99
N THR A 60 32.85 -14.15 -22.91
CA THR A 60 31.65 -13.29 -23.04
C THR A 60 30.41 -14.08 -23.45
N THR A 61 30.58 -15.12 -24.27
CA THR A 61 29.47 -15.99 -24.71
C THR A 61 29.03 -16.93 -23.58
N CYS A 62 29.96 -17.45 -22.78
CA CYS A 62 29.64 -18.24 -21.58
C CYS A 62 28.98 -17.38 -20.48
N LEU A 63 29.42 -16.13 -20.28
CA LEU A 63 28.79 -15.19 -19.35
C LEU A 63 27.33 -14.91 -19.71
N SER A 64 27.07 -14.60 -20.99
CA SER A 64 25.68 -14.35 -21.43
C SER A 64 24.80 -15.61 -21.39
N ALA A 65 25.39 -16.81 -21.55
CA ALA A 65 24.66 -18.07 -21.38
C ALA A 65 24.35 -18.40 -19.90
N MET A 66 25.26 -18.09 -18.97
CA MET A 66 25.01 -18.22 -17.53
C MET A 66 23.98 -17.19 -17.05
N GLU A 67 24.09 -15.92 -17.45
CA GLU A 67 23.12 -14.88 -17.11
C GLU A 67 21.71 -15.26 -17.59
N LYS A 68 21.58 -15.80 -18.81
CA LYS A 68 20.29 -16.30 -19.32
C LYS A 68 19.75 -17.48 -18.50
N LYS A 69 20.60 -18.40 -18.06
CA LYS A 69 20.18 -19.52 -17.20
C LYS A 69 19.76 -19.06 -15.80
N LEU A 70 20.49 -18.11 -15.21
CA LEU A 70 20.19 -17.57 -13.89
C LEU A 70 19.00 -16.62 -13.88
N ALA A 71 18.67 -16.01 -15.03
CA ALA A 71 17.46 -15.20 -15.17
C ALA A 71 16.17 -16.02 -14.92
N GLU A 72 16.15 -17.31 -15.28
CA GLU A 72 15.01 -18.20 -15.01
C GLU A 72 14.81 -18.53 -13.52
N TYR A 73 15.80 -18.19 -12.67
CA TYR A 73 15.76 -18.37 -11.23
C TYR A 73 15.45 -17.07 -10.48
N LYS A 74 15.07 -16.00 -11.20
CA LYS A 74 14.52 -14.78 -10.61
C LYS A 74 13.00 -14.83 -10.76
N CYS A 75 12.28 -14.66 -9.66
CA CYS A 75 10.83 -14.60 -9.65
C CYS A 75 10.36 -13.30 -9.02
N SER A 76 9.36 -12.66 -9.64
CA SER A 76 8.62 -11.57 -9.00
C SER A 76 7.91 -12.10 -7.76
N THR A 77 8.13 -11.50 -6.60
CA THR A 77 7.52 -11.94 -5.35
C THR A 77 6.05 -11.56 -5.27
N ASN A 78 5.63 -10.47 -5.92
CA ASN A 78 4.22 -10.11 -6.03
C ASN A 78 3.43 -11.18 -6.80
N GLU A 79 4.03 -11.80 -7.82
CA GLU A 79 3.40 -12.89 -8.57
C GLU A 79 3.53 -14.27 -7.88
N ALA A 80 4.66 -14.51 -7.21
CA ALA A 80 4.94 -15.79 -6.56
C ALA A 80 4.12 -16.01 -5.28
N ILE A 81 3.79 -14.95 -4.54
CA ILE A 81 2.97 -15.02 -3.33
C ILE A 81 1.50 -15.18 -3.72
N GLN A 82 0.89 -16.25 -3.21
CA GLN A 82 -0.50 -16.62 -3.50
C GLN A 82 -1.32 -16.58 -2.20
N LEU A 83 -2.23 -15.63 -2.12
CA LEU A 83 -3.12 -15.43 -0.98
C LEU A 83 -4.51 -15.99 -1.28
N LYS A 84 -5.13 -16.64 -0.28
CA LYS A 84 -6.51 -17.12 -0.33
C LYS A 84 -7.22 -16.92 1.01
N LEU A 85 -8.51 -16.63 0.95
CA LEU A 85 -9.42 -16.66 2.09
C LEU A 85 -10.36 -17.85 1.91
N VAL A 86 -10.17 -18.89 2.71
CA VAL A 86 -10.78 -20.22 2.53
C VAL A 86 -11.97 -20.37 3.48
N ARG A 87 -13.17 -20.57 2.91
CA ARG A 87 -14.43 -20.86 3.65
C ARG A 87 -14.72 -22.35 3.64
N PHE A 88 -14.48 -22.99 2.51
CA PHE A 88 -14.75 -24.41 2.26
C PHE A 88 -13.48 -25.14 1.80
N PRO A 89 -13.36 -26.46 2.03
CA PRO A 89 -12.19 -27.23 1.57
C PRO A 89 -11.94 -27.11 0.06
N GLU A 90 -12.99 -26.96 -0.74
CA GLU A 90 -12.94 -26.83 -2.20
C GLU A 90 -12.19 -25.56 -2.64
N ASP A 91 -12.25 -24.49 -1.85
CA ASP A 91 -11.58 -23.21 -2.09
C ASP A 91 -10.04 -23.36 -2.15
N ILE A 92 -9.49 -24.40 -1.51
CA ILE A 92 -8.04 -24.68 -1.51
C ILE A 92 -7.54 -24.95 -2.94
N GLU A 93 -8.32 -25.66 -3.74
CA GLU A 93 -7.97 -26.00 -5.12
C GLU A 93 -8.51 -24.99 -6.14
N ASP A 94 -9.42 -24.09 -5.74
CA ASP A 94 -9.98 -23.06 -6.61
C ASP A 94 -8.98 -21.91 -6.85
N GLU A 95 -8.38 -21.86 -8.04
CA GLU A 95 -7.46 -20.78 -8.43
C GLU A 95 -8.15 -19.43 -8.67
N SER A 96 -9.48 -19.39 -8.86
CA SER A 96 -10.20 -18.16 -9.20
C SER A 96 -10.32 -17.17 -8.04
N ILE A 97 -10.27 -17.67 -6.80
CA ILE A 97 -10.31 -16.85 -5.57
C ILE A 97 -8.93 -16.41 -5.09
N MET A 98 -7.87 -16.79 -5.82
CA MET A 98 -6.50 -16.42 -5.49
C MET A 98 -6.27 -14.94 -5.80
N PHE A 99 -5.58 -14.25 -4.89
CA PHE A 99 -5.11 -12.89 -5.10
C PHE A 99 -3.65 -12.74 -4.69
N ASN A 100 -3.04 -11.65 -5.16
CA ASN A 100 -1.61 -11.39 -5.03
C ASN A 100 -1.36 -10.11 -4.21
N PRO A 101 -0.20 -9.98 -3.54
CA PRO A 101 0.24 -8.71 -2.96
C PRO A 101 0.38 -7.59 -4.00
N GLU A 102 0.13 -6.36 -3.58
CA GLU A 102 0.48 -5.16 -4.34
C GLU A 102 1.94 -4.74 -4.06
N TYR A 103 2.41 -5.01 -2.85
CA TYR A 103 3.75 -4.69 -2.38
C TYR A 103 4.39 -5.91 -1.74
N SER A 104 5.68 -6.09 -1.94
CA SER A 104 6.51 -7.03 -1.19
C SER A 104 7.92 -6.50 -0.91
N HIS A 105 8.21 -5.25 -1.28
CA HIS A 105 9.51 -4.61 -1.15
C HIS A 105 10.03 -4.54 0.29
N GLN A 106 9.15 -4.43 1.29
CA GLN A 106 9.57 -4.43 2.69
C GLN A 106 10.16 -5.80 3.13
N ILE A 107 9.80 -6.88 2.44
CA ILE A 107 10.26 -8.25 2.75
C ILE A 107 11.40 -8.67 1.80
N PHE A 108 11.25 -8.37 0.50
CA PHE A 108 12.13 -8.85 -0.57
C PHE A 108 13.02 -7.75 -1.20
N GLY A 109 13.01 -6.55 -0.64
CA GLY A 109 13.78 -5.39 -1.12
C GLY A 109 13.13 -4.69 -2.31
N ASP A 110 13.65 -3.52 -2.68
CA ASP A 110 13.06 -2.60 -3.67
C ASP A 110 12.81 -3.23 -5.07
N GLU A 111 13.53 -4.30 -5.42
CA GLU A 111 13.32 -5.01 -6.70
C GLU A 111 12.12 -5.97 -6.66
N GLU A 112 11.60 -6.34 -5.49
CA GLU A 112 10.48 -7.27 -5.31
C GLU A 112 10.71 -8.61 -6.05
N VAL A 113 11.93 -9.14 -5.90
CA VAL A 113 12.39 -10.34 -6.57
C VAL A 113 13.02 -11.29 -5.56
N ALA A 114 12.65 -12.57 -5.66
CA ALA A 114 13.35 -13.67 -5.01
C ALA A 114 14.27 -14.37 -6.03
N PHE A 115 15.52 -14.61 -5.64
CA PHE A 115 16.52 -15.30 -6.42
C PHE A 115 16.72 -16.75 -5.95
N GLY A 116 16.96 -17.63 -6.92
CA GLY A 116 17.42 -18.99 -6.69
C GLY A 116 16.35 -20.06 -6.85
N TYR A 117 15.15 -19.69 -7.32
CA TYR A 117 14.01 -20.60 -7.46
C TYR A 117 13.41 -20.48 -8.86
N LYS A 118 13.05 -21.61 -9.46
CA LYS A 118 12.30 -21.66 -10.73
C LYS A 118 10.87 -22.10 -10.47
N GLY A 119 9.90 -21.35 -10.96
CA GLY A 119 8.48 -21.62 -10.73
C GLY A 119 8.11 -21.54 -9.24
N LEU A 120 8.64 -20.53 -8.56
CA LEU A 120 8.40 -20.30 -7.13
C LEU A 120 6.92 -19.99 -6.89
N LYS A 121 6.32 -20.67 -5.91
CA LYS A 121 5.01 -20.37 -5.35
C LYS A 121 5.12 -20.31 -3.82
N ILE A 122 4.66 -19.21 -3.25
CA ILE A 122 4.65 -18.97 -1.80
C ILE A 122 3.18 -18.94 -1.39
N LEU A 123 2.68 -20.06 -0.88
CA LEU A 123 1.28 -20.23 -0.53
C LEU A 123 1.02 -19.72 0.89
N LEU A 124 0.15 -18.73 1.01
CA LEU A 124 -0.29 -18.13 2.27
C LEU A 124 -1.82 -18.16 2.31
N TYR A 125 -2.39 -19.30 2.70
CA TYR A 125 -3.84 -19.48 2.74
C TYR A 125 -4.34 -19.24 4.16
N CYS A 126 -5.41 -18.46 4.30
CA CYS A 126 -6.00 -18.12 5.58
C CYS A 126 -7.44 -18.61 5.65
N SER A 127 -7.87 -19.13 6.80
CA SER A 127 -9.30 -19.38 7.02
C SER A 127 -10.07 -18.06 6.98
N ALA A 128 -11.27 -18.07 6.40
CA ALA A 128 -11.96 -16.82 6.08
C ALA A 128 -12.29 -15.95 7.31
N GLY A 129 -12.60 -16.54 8.48
CA GLY A 129 -12.94 -15.80 9.69
C GLY A 129 -11.74 -15.55 10.58
N ASN A 130 -11.26 -16.57 11.28
CA ASN A 130 -10.19 -16.49 12.28
C ASN A 130 -8.80 -16.23 11.69
N LEU A 131 -8.66 -16.29 10.36
CA LEU A 131 -7.40 -16.10 9.64
C LEU A 131 -6.32 -17.10 10.03
N SER A 132 -6.69 -18.29 10.52
CA SER A 132 -5.73 -19.37 10.77
C SER A 132 -4.95 -19.64 9.49
N THR A 133 -3.62 -19.71 9.57
CA THR A 133 -2.76 -19.59 8.39
C THR A 133 -2.11 -20.93 8.03
N MET A 134 -2.14 -21.27 6.75
CA MET A 134 -1.27 -22.28 6.14
C MET A 134 -0.17 -21.57 5.36
N PHE A 135 1.08 -21.97 5.60
CA PHE A 135 2.24 -21.46 4.89
C PHE A 135 3.01 -22.60 4.23
N ARG A 136 3.26 -22.48 2.92
CA ARG A 136 4.04 -23.48 2.17
C ARG A 136 4.79 -22.85 1.01
N VAL A 137 6.07 -23.19 0.85
CA VAL A 137 6.87 -22.81 -0.32
C VAL A 137 6.96 -24.00 -1.29
N GLN A 138 6.74 -23.75 -2.57
CA GLN A 138 6.84 -24.73 -3.65
C GLN A 138 7.71 -24.17 -4.77
N TYR A 139 8.48 -25.03 -5.44
CA TYR A 139 9.27 -24.66 -6.61
C TYR A 139 9.56 -25.88 -7.46
N SER A 140 9.82 -25.67 -8.76
CA SER A 140 10.19 -26.75 -9.68
C SER A 140 11.68 -27.10 -9.60
N SER A 141 12.55 -26.10 -9.43
CA SER A 141 13.97 -26.30 -9.15
C SER A 141 14.53 -25.16 -8.29
N LYS A 142 15.59 -25.45 -7.54
CA LYS A 142 16.34 -24.51 -6.69
C LYS A 142 17.81 -24.54 -7.09
N VAL A 143 18.47 -23.38 -7.13
CA VAL A 143 19.92 -23.34 -7.37
C VAL A 143 20.63 -24.11 -6.26
N SER A 144 21.65 -24.88 -6.61
CA SER A 144 22.39 -25.69 -5.64
C SER A 144 23.89 -25.49 -5.80
N ASP A 145 24.63 -25.72 -4.72
CA ASP A 145 26.10 -25.60 -4.65
C ASP A 145 26.83 -26.37 -5.75
N LYS A 146 26.19 -27.42 -6.31
CA LYS A 146 26.76 -28.28 -7.34
C LYS A 146 26.78 -27.65 -8.73
N PHE A 147 26.02 -26.58 -8.98
CA PHE A 147 25.86 -26.04 -10.34
C PHE A 147 26.26 -24.57 -10.50
N ASP A 148 26.12 -23.70 -9.50
CA ASP A 148 26.17 -22.25 -9.78
C ASP A 148 26.97 -21.38 -8.79
N LEU A 149 27.57 -21.92 -7.70
CA LEU A 149 28.34 -21.16 -6.69
C LEU A 149 27.59 -19.99 -6.01
N VAL A 150 26.29 -19.83 -6.23
CA VAL A 150 25.44 -18.78 -5.63
C VAL A 150 24.41 -19.43 -4.71
N GLN A 151 24.19 -18.81 -3.55
CA GLN A 151 23.16 -19.23 -2.60
C GLN A 151 21.77 -18.68 -3.00
N PRO A 152 20.70 -19.48 -2.91
CA PRO A 152 19.34 -19.00 -3.07
C PRO A 152 18.92 -18.11 -1.89
N ASP A 153 17.96 -17.23 -2.12
CA ASP A 153 17.38 -16.42 -1.05
C ASP A 153 16.62 -17.32 -0.05
N ASP A 154 16.68 -16.97 1.23
CA ASP A 154 15.91 -17.65 2.27
C ASP A 154 14.48 -17.12 2.33
N VAL A 155 13.67 -17.54 1.36
CA VAL A 155 12.26 -17.16 1.24
C VAL A 155 11.46 -17.63 2.45
N GLU A 156 11.76 -18.81 2.98
CA GLU A 156 11.04 -19.37 4.12
C GLU A 156 11.25 -18.54 5.38
N ASN A 157 12.50 -18.23 5.72
CA ASN A 157 12.80 -17.42 6.91
C ASN A 157 12.22 -16.00 6.80
N LYS A 158 12.29 -15.38 5.62
CA LYS A 158 11.71 -14.04 5.37
C LYS A 158 10.20 -13.99 5.67
N ILE A 159 9.46 -15.01 5.26
CA ILE A 159 8.01 -15.09 5.54
C ILE A 159 7.76 -15.49 7.01
N HIS A 160 8.58 -16.38 7.57
CA HIS A 160 8.47 -16.79 8.97
C HIS A 160 8.66 -15.62 9.95
N GLU A 161 9.53 -14.65 9.63
CA GLU A 161 9.71 -13.43 10.42
C GLU A 161 8.49 -12.49 10.36
N LEU A 162 7.64 -12.63 9.34
CA LEU A 162 6.48 -11.77 9.09
C LEU A 162 5.20 -12.31 9.73
N ILE A 163 4.97 -13.63 9.63
CA ILE A 163 3.73 -14.26 10.08
C ILE A 163 3.86 -14.75 11.53
N PRO A 164 2.78 -14.71 12.34
CA PRO A 164 2.84 -15.22 13.69
C PRO A 164 3.05 -16.74 13.70
N ALA A 165 3.62 -17.24 14.80
CA ALA A 165 3.81 -18.67 15.01
C ALA A 165 2.46 -19.43 15.06
N GLY A 166 2.48 -20.72 14.77
CA GLY A 166 1.29 -21.58 14.81
C GLY A 166 0.57 -21.75 13.46
N PHE A 167 1.21 -21.36 12.35
CA PHE A 167 0.77 -21.75 11.01
C PHE A 167 0.97 -23.26 10.78
N CYS A 168 0.17 -23.85 9.91
CA CYS A 168 0.36 -25.23 9.46
C CYS A 168 1.04 -25.29 8.09
N CYS A 169 1.72 -26.41 7.78
CA CYS A 169 2.44 -26.59 6.52
C CYS A 169 1.74 -27.56 5.55
N GLY A 170 0.73 -28.30 6.04
CA GLY A 170 -0.01 -29.31 5.29
C GLY A 170 -1.47 -28.91 5.08
N THR A 171 -2.05 -29.40 3.98
CA THR A 171 -3.46 -29.19 3.63
C THR A 171 -4.40 -29.89 4.62
N ASP A 172 -4.07 -31.11 5.06
CA ASP A 172 -4.93 -31.89 5.97
C ASP A 172 -5.04 -31.23 7.36
N ASP A 173 -3.94 -30.67 7.86
CA ASP A 173 -3.92 -29.88 9.10
C ASP A 173 -4.75 -28.61 8.95
N PHE A 174 -4.67 -27.96 7.78
CA PHE A 174 -5.44 -26.75 7.49
C PHE A 174 -6.94 -27.03 7.39
N ILE A 175 -7.34 -28.14 6.76
CA ILE A 175 -8.73 -28.60 6.72
C ILE A 175 -9.24 -28.88 8.14
N SER A 176 -8.42 -29.52 8.99
CA SER A 176 -8.75 -29.77 10.40
C SER A 176 -8.93 -28.48 11.22
N LEU A 177 -8.23 -27.39 10.85
CA LEU A 177 -8.46 -26.06 11.44
C LEU A 177 -9.76 -25.44 10.93
N LEU A 178 -10.05 -25.58 9.64
CA LEU A 178 -11.26 -25.05 9.00
C LEU A 178 -12.55 -25.67 9.57
N GLU A 179 -12.52 -26.93 10.01
CA GLU A 179 -13.64 -27.55 10.72
C GLU A 179 -13.96 -26.85 12.06
N LYS A 180 -12.96 -26.24 12.71
CA LYS A 180 -13.12 -25.53 13.99
C LYS A 180 -13.60 -24.09 13.82
N GLU A 181 -13.66 -23.60 12.59
CA GLU A 181 -14.02 -22.22 12.23
C GLU A 181 -15.43 -21.85 12.71
N VAL A 182 -16.34 -22.82 12.86
CA VAL A 182 -17.70 -22.60 13.41
C VAL A 182 -17.69 -21.96 14.81
N ASN A 183 -16.61 -22.18 15.58
CA ASN A 183 -16.42 -21.61 16.92
C ASN A 183 -15.94 -20.17 16.89
N PHE A 184 -15.46 -19.67 15.75
CA PHE A 184 -15.06 -18.28 15.61
C PHE A 184 -16.26 -17.35 15.76
N LYS A 185 -16.03 -16.24 16.48
CA LYS A 185 -16.99 -15.15 16.64
C LYS A 185 -16.25 -13.82 16.51
N PRO A 186 -16.85 -12.80 15.88
CA PRO A 186 -16.30 -11.46 15.81
C PRO A 186 -15.95 -10.89 17.19
N PHE A 187 -14.87 -10.11 17.25
CA PHE A 187 -14.39 -9.50 18.49
C PHE A 187 -15.08 -8.18 18.80
N GLY A 188 -15.29 -7.90 20.08
CA GLY A 188 -15.82 -6.64 20.57
C GLY A 188 -17.33 -6.48 20.36
N SER A 189 -17.78 -5.23 20.20
CA SER A 189 -19.20 -4.88 20.12
C SER A 189 -19.61 -4.47 18.71
N ILE A 190 -20.78 -4.91 18.26
CA ILE A 190 -21.38 -4.47 16.99
C ILE A 190 -21.64 -2.97 17.05
N VAL A 191 -21.15 -2.24 16.05
CA VAL A 191 -21.40 -0.81 15.83
C VAL A 191 -22.39 -0.60 14.69
N HIS A 192 -22.34 -1.44 13.65
CA HIS A 192 -23.23 -1.34 12.50
C HIS A 192 -23.50 -2.71 11.85
N THR A 193 -24.65 -2.85 11.20
CA THR A 193 -25.03 -3.99 10.36
C THR A 193 -25.67 -3.44 9.10
N TYR A 194 -25.28 -3.96 7.94
CA TYR A 194 -25.81 -3.57 6.64
C TYR A 194 -25.91 -4.80 5.73
N THR A 195 -26.75 -4.71 4.71
CA THR A 195 -26.91 -5.76 3.70
C THR A 195 -26.51 -5.22 2.33
N VAL A 196 -25.96 -6.10 1.50
CA VAL A 196 -25.70 -5.84 0.08
C VAL A 196 -26.42 -6.93 -0.70
N HIS A 197 -27.24 -6.52 -1.67
CA HIS A 197 -27.91 -7.47 -2.54
C HIS A 197 -26.88 -8.08 -3.50
N ASN A 198 -26.72 -9.40 -3.47
CA ASN A 198 -25.89 -10.10 -4.43
C ASN A 198 -26.77 -10.55 -5.60
N GLU A 199 -26.60 -9.89 -6.75
CA GLU A 199 -27.39 -10.19 -7.96
C GLU A 199 -27.14 -11.61 -8.50
N GLU A 200 -25.93 -12.14 -8.35
CA GLU A 200 -25.55 -13.47 -8.85
C GLU A 200 -26.15 -14.59 -7.99
N ALA A 201 -26.11 -14.43 -6.67
CA ALA A 201 -26.68 -15.36 -5.72
C ALA A 201 -28.19 -15.18 -5.51
N GLY A 202 -28.74 -14.02 -5.91
CA GLY A 202 -30.14 -13.66 -5.72
C GLY A 202 -30.54 -13.48 -4.25
N GLU A 203 -29.58 -13.25 -3.37
CA GLU A 203 -29.77 -13.14 -1.93
C GLU A 203 -29.06 -11.92 -1.33
N ASP A 204 -29.55 -11.46 -0.19
CA ASP A 204 -28.94 -10.36 0.55
C ASP A 204 -27.83 -10.88 1.44
N ILE A 205 -26.59 -10.46 1.17
CA ILE A 205 -25.45 -10.77 2.01
C ILE A 205 -25.39 -9.77 3.16
N THR A 206 -25.28 -10.29 4.39
CA THR A 206 -25.25 -9.45 5.60
C THR A 206 -23.83 -9.23 6.08
N TYR A 207 -23.49 -7.97 6.32
CA TYR A 207 -22.20 -7.54 6.86
C TYR A 207 -22.38 -6.83 8.20
N GLN A 208 -21.36 -6.91 9.04
CA GLN A 208 -21.34 -6.33 10.36
C GLN A 208 -20.00 -5.64 10.63
N ILE A 209 -20.06 -4.48 11.29
CA ILE A 209 -18.90 -3.72 11.71
C ILE A 209 -18.84 -3.75 13.23
N TYR A 210 -17.72 -4.19 13.77
CA TYR A 210 -17.45 -4.30 15.20
C TYR A 210 -16.38 -3.30 15.61
N LYS A 211 -16.47 -2.81 16.85
CA LYS A 211 -15.37 -2.14 17.54
C LYS A 211 -14.79 -3.08 18.57
N ALA A 212 -13.49 -3.32 18.49
CA ALA A 212 -12.73 -4.16 19.41
C ALA A 212 -11.59 -3.38 20.08
N ASP A 213 -11.03 -3.99 21.10
CA ASP A 213 -9.81 -3.58 21.80
C ASP A 213 -9.05 -4.84 22.28
N MET A 214 -7.84 -4.63 22.78
CA MET A 214 -6.96 -5.73 23.24
C MET A 214 -7.45 -6.45 24.51
N THR A 215 -8.54 -6.01 25.14
CA THR A 215 -9.16 -6.73 26.25
C THR A 215 -10.03 -7.90 25.79
N CYS A 216 -10.40 -7.93 24.50
CA CYS A 216 -11.15 -9.01 23.89
C CYS A 216 -10.31 -10.30 23.84
N PRO A 217 -10.75 -11.41 24.47
CA PRO A 217 -10.01 -12.66 24.46
C PRO A 217 -9.76 -13.18 23.03
N GLY A 218 -8.52 -13.52 22.71
CA GLY A 218 -8.13 -14.02 21.38
C GLY A 218 -7.92 -12.94 20.31
N PHE A 219 -8.22 -11.66 20.61
CA PHE A 219 -8.11 -10.59 19.62
C PHE A 219 -6.67 -10.25 19.27
N ARG A 220 -5.74 -10.33 20.23
CA ARG A 220 -4.31 -10.06 19.99
C ARG A 220 -3.75 -11.01 18.94
N GLU A 221 -3.97 -12.31 19.11
CA GLU A 221 -3.50 -13.35 18.19
C GLU A 221 -4.17 -13.23 16.82
N TYR A 222 -5.46 -12.86 16.80
CA TYR A 222 -6.16 -12.56 15.55
C TYR A 222 -5.59 -11.34 14.83
N HIS A 223 -5.34 -10.25 15.55
CA HIS A 223 -4.75 -9.03 15.00
C HIS A 223 -3.34 -9.30 14.45
N GLU A 224 -2.54 -10.13 15.12
CA GLU A 224 -1.21 -10.55 14.63
C GLU A 224 -1.28 -11.26 13.27
N ARG A 225 -2.32 -12.07 13.02
CA ARG A 225 -2.55 -12.69 11.71
C ARG A 225 -3.07 -11.68 10.68
N LEU A 226 -3.97 -10.79 11.08
CA LEU A 226 -4.57 -9.78 10.21
C LEU A 226 -3.56 -8.71 9.75
N GLN A 227 -2.66 -8.26 10.63
CA GLN A 227 -1.71 -7.19 10.30
C GLN A 227 -0.69 -7.60 9.24
N THR A 228 -0.42 -8.89 9.04
CA THR A 228 0.40 -9.39 7.94
C THR A 228 -0.10 -8.88 6.59
N PHE A 229 -1.42 -8.78 6.39
CA PHE A 229 -1.99 -8.26 5.15
C PHE A 229 -1.64 -6.80 4.88
N LEU A 230 -1.36 -5.98 5.91
CA LEU A 230 -0.93 -4.60 5.69
C LEU A 230 0.38 -4.53 4.91
N MET A 231 1.30 -5.46 5.16
CA MET A 231 2.62 -5.51 4.53
C MET A 231 2.54 -5.78 3.02
N TRP A 232 1.40 -6.33 2.57
CA TRP A 232 1.12 -6.65 1.18
C TRP A 232 0.33 -5.56 0.43
N PHE A 233 -0.40 -4.69 1.15
CA PHE A 233 -1.41 -3.81 0.57
C PHE A 233 -1.31 -2.34 1.00
N ILE A 234 -0.40 -2.00 1.91
CA ILE A 234 -0.10 -0.62 2.29
C ILE A 234 1.42 -0.42 2.18
N GLU A 235 1.84 0.41 1.22
CA GLU A 235 3.24 0.62 0.83
C GLU A 235 4.17 0.86 2.02
N THR A 236 3.80 1.76 2.94
CA THR A 236 4.61 2.17 4.08
C THR A 236 4.08 1.62 5.41
N ALA A 237 3.42 0.46 5.39
CA ALA A 237 2.91 -0.20 6.59
C ALA A 237 4.02 -0.46 7.62
N SER A 238 3.67 -0.35 8.90
CA SER A 238 4.46 -0.84 10.02
C SER A 238 3.52 -1.37 11.10
N TYR A 239 3.95 -2.38 11.87
CA TYR A 239 3.15 -2.90 12.97
C TYR A 239 3.07 -1.88 14.10
N ILE A 240 1.87 -1.77 14.68
CA ILE A 240 1.58 -0.83 15.76
C ILE A 240 1.98 -1.43 17.12
N ASP A 241 2.22 -0.56 18.10
CA ASP A 241 2.32 -0.95 19.50
C ASP A 241 0.91 -1.20 20.07
N VAL A 242 0.54 -2.48 20.17
CA VAL A 242 -0.77 -2.92 20.66
C VAL A 242 -0.94 -2.75 22.17
N ASP A 243 0.12 -2.44 22.91
CA ASP A 243 0.04 -2.20 24.36
C ASP A 243 -0.34 -0.73 24.68
N ASP A 244 -0.34 0.16 23.68
CA ASP A 244 -0.91 1.51 23.82
C ASP A 244 -2.45 1.47 23.72
N GLU A 245 -3.11 1.72 24.85
CA GLU A 245 -4.57 1.71 25.01
C GLU A 245 -5.32 2.75 24.13
N LYS A 246 -4.61 3.66 23.46
CA LYS A 246 -5.21 4.67 22.58
C LYS A 246 -5.62 4.14 21.20
N TRP A 247 -5.31 2.89 20.89
CA TRP A 247 -5.72 2.25 19.64
C TRP A 247 -7.17 1.77 19.71
N ASP A 248 -7.98 2.26 18.78
CA ASP A 248 -9.28 1.69 18.45
C ASP A 248 -9.17 0.81 17.20
N TYR A 249 -9.87 -0.32 17.21
CA TYR A 249 -9.93 -1.28 16.11
C TYR A 249 -11.37 -1.42 15.62
N PHE A 250 -11.59 -1.19 14.33
CA PHE A 250 -12.88 -1.40 13.69
C PHE A 250 -12.77 -2.53 12.67
N LEU A 251 -13.53 -3.60 12.88
CA LEU A 251 -13.46 -4.84 12.09
C LEU A 251 -14.73 -5.01 11.25
N VAL A 252 -14.59 -5.43 10.00
CA VAL A 252 -15.73 -5.73 9.11
C VAL A 252 -15.78 -7.23 8.89
N PHE A 253 -16.96 -7.82 9.10
CA PHE A 253 -17.22 -9.24 8.86
C PHE A 253 -18.44 -9.43 7.95
N GLU A 254 -18.33 -10.37 7.03
CA GLU A 254 -19.45 -10.93 6.28
C GLU A 254 -20.02 -12.12 7.03
N LYS A 255 -21.34 -12.24 7.09
CA LYS A 255 -22.02 -13.44 7.57
C LYS A 255 -22.28 -14.39 6.40
N TYR A 256 -21.90 -15.65 6.56
CA TYR A 256 -22.21 -16.71 5.60
C TYR A 256 -22.68 -17.96 6.33
N ASN A 257 -23.42 -18.83 5.64
CA ASN A 257 -23.91 -20.09 6.22
C ASN A 257 -23.09 -21.27 5.71
N LYS A 258 -22.76 -22.19 6.62
CA LYS A 258 -22.09 -23.46 6.32
C LYS A 258 -22.67 -24.54 7.24
N ASP A 259 -23.15 -25.63 6.65
CA ASP A 259 -23.73 -26.78 7.36
C ASP A 259 -24.83 -26.42 8.38
N GLY A 260 -25.66 -25.42 8.05
CA GLY A 260 -26.75 -24.93 8.92
C GLY A 260 -26.30 -24.03 10.07
N ALA A 261 -25.00 -23.71 10.18
CA ALA A 261 -24.47 -22.75 11.11
C ALA A 261 -24.12 -21.42 10.41
N THR A 262 -24.27 -20.31 11.13
CA THR A 262 -23.82 -18.99 10.66
C THR A 262 -22.39 -18.71 11.12
N LEU A 263 -21.51 -18.50 10.16
CA LEU A 263 -20.11 -18.19 10.32
C LEU A 263 -19.83 -16.74 9.91
N PHE A 264 -18.59 -16.30 10.13
CA PHE A 264 -18.15 -14.93 9.87
C PHE A 264 -16.85 -14.97 9.07
N ALA A 265 -16.79 -14.24 7.96
CA ALA A 265 -15.59 -14.05 7.16
C ALA A 265 -15.07 -12.62 7.36
N THR A 266 -13.76 -12.47 7.56
CA THR A 266 -13.09 -11.18 7.69
C THR A 266 -13.07 -10.49 6.34
N VAL A 267 -13.63 -9.29 6.30
CA VAL A 267 -13.70 -8.44 5.09
C VAL A 267 -12.61 -7.38 5.10
N GLY A 268 -12.27 -6.85 6.27
CA GLY A 268 -11.30 -5.78 6.40
C GLY A 268 -11.31 -5.16 7.79
N TYR A 269 -10.47 -4.16 8.00
CA TYR A 269 -10.43 -3.41 9.24
C TYR A 269 -9.83 -2.01 9.10
N MET A 270 -9.93 -1.24 10.19
CA MET A 270 -9.32 0.07 10.35
C MET A 270 -8.76 0.21 11.77
N THR A 271 -7.54 0.74 11.88
CA THR A 271 -6.94 1.18 13.15
C THR A 271 -6.99 2.70 13.26
N VAL A 272 -7.35 3.19 14.46
CA VAL A 272 -7.47 4.62 14.73
C VAL A 272 -6.76 4.95 16.03
N TYR A 273 -5.81 5.88 15.99
CA TYR A 273 -5.10 6.32 17.19
C TYR A 273 -5.77 7.57 17.79
N ASN A 274 -6.08 7.52 19.08
CA ASN A 274 -6.71 8.60 19.80
C ASN A 274 -5.69 9.62 20.34
N TYR A 275 -5.32 10.61 19.51
CA TYR A 275 -4.39 11.67 19.93
C TYR A 275 -5.02 12.61 20.95
N TYR A 276 -4.35 12.81 22.08
CA TYR A 276 -4.74 13.83 23.05
C TYR A 276 -4.56 15.24 22.47
N VAL A 277 -5.59 16.06 22.63
CA VAL A 277 -5.63 17.47 22.27
C VAL A 277 -5.91 18.26 23.55
N TYR A 278 -4.90 19.00 24.01
CA TYR A 278 -5.01 19.84 25.19
C TYR A 278 -6.21 20.81 25.10
N PRO A 279 -6.96 21.03 26.19
CA PRO A 279 -6.77 20.47 27.54
C PRO A 279 -7.54 19.17 27.84
N ASP A 280 -8.52 18.79 27.02
CA ASP A 280 -9.50 17.77 27.41
C ASP A 280 -10.16 17.06 26.21
N LYS A 281 -9.57 17.17 25.01
CA LYS A 281 -10.14 16.62 23.78
C LYS A 281 -9.29 15.51 23.19
N THR A 282 -9.87 14.79 22.24
CA THR A 282 -9.21 13.77 21.45
C THR A 282 -9.38 14.06 19.97
N ARG A 283 -8.33 13.79 19.19
CA ARG A 283 -8.32 13.77 17.73
C ARG A 283 -8.02 12.35 17.26
N PRO A 284 -9.05 11.56 16.94
CA PRO A 284 -8.87 10.27 16.30
C PRO A 284 -8.13 10.45 14.96
N ARG A 285 -7.08 9.67 14.76
CA ARG A 285 -6.31 9.65 13.51
C ARG A 285 -6.34 8.25 12.93
N VAL A 286 -7.01 8.10 11.80
CA VAL A 286 -6.99 6.85 11.02
C VAL A 286 -5.55 6.58 10.61
N SER A 287 -5.02 5.43 11.01
CA SER A 287 -3.64 5.04 10.73
C SER A 287 -3.61 4.03 9.59
N GLN A 288 -4.22 2.85 9.77
CA GLN A 288 -4.28 1.81 8.75
C GLN A 288 -5.73 1.52 8.40
N MET A 289 -6.02 1.33 7.12
CA MET A 289 -7.33 0.91 6.63
C MET A 289 -7.13 -0.09 5.49
N LEU A 290 -7.74 -1.25 5.61
CA LEU A 290 -7.67 -2.30 4.60
C LEU A 290 -9.05 -2.95 4.43
N VAL A 291 -9.49 -3.04 3.17
CA VAL A 291 -10.51 -4.00 2.75
C VAL A 291 -9.77 -5.06 1.95
N LEU A 292 -9.92 -6.34 2.32
CA LEU A 292 -9.20 -7.43 1.67
C LEU A 292 -9.61 -7.51 0.19
N PRO A 293 -8.69 -7.84 -0.72
CA PRO A 293 -8.90 -7.73 -2.17
C PRO A 293 -10.20 -8.36 -2.70
N PRO A 294 -10.63 -9.55 -2.24
CA PRO A 294 -11.89 -10.15 -2.70
C PRO A 294 -13.15 -9.34 -2.44
N PHE A 295 -13.09 -8.33 -1.56
CA PHE A 295 -14.23 -7.50 -1.16
C PHE A 295 -14.07 -6.02 -1.57
N GLN A 296 -13.07 -5.70 -2.39
CA GLN A 296 -12.86 -4.33 -2.83
C GLN A 296 -13.84 -3.94 -3.94
N GLY A 297 -14.16 -2.64 -4.05
CA GLY A 297 -15.09 -2.13 -5.07
C GLY A 297 -16.58 -2.28 -4.73
N GLU A 298 -16.93 -2.97 -3.65
CA GLU A 298 -18.33 -3.28 -3.26
C GLU A 298 -18.91 -2.31 -2.20
N GLY A 299 -18.19 -1.23 -1.88
CA GLY A 299 -18.66 -0.19 -0.96
C GLY A 299 -18.38 -0.44 0.53
N HIS A 300 -17.77 -1.57 0.90
CA HIS A 300 -17.42 -1.87 2.31
C HIS A 300 -16.52 -0.82 2.95
N GLY A 301 -15.54 -0.29 2.20
CA GLY A 301 -14.69 0.80 2.70
C GLY A 301 -15.49 2.06 3.03
N ALA A 302 -16.54 2.37 2.25
CA ALA A 302 -17.39 3.53 2.50
C ALA A 302 -18.26 3.31 3.74
N GLN A 303 -18.83 2.11 3.89
CA GLN A 303 -19.58 1.71 5.09
C GLN A 303 -18.71 1.78 6.35
N LEU A 304 -17.47 1.30 6.28
CA LEU A 304 -16.51 1.37 7.38
C LEU A 304 -16.18 2.80 7.77
N MET A 305 -15.77 3.62 6.81
CA MET A 305 -15.42 5.03 7.07
C MET A 305 -16.63 5.83 7.59
N GLU A 306 -17.82 5.62 7.02
CA GLU A 306 -19.05 6.27 7.48
C GLU A 306 -19.41 5.85 8.92
N THR A 307 -19.28 4.57 9.24
CA THR A 307 -19.54 4.02 10.59
C THR A 307 -18.57 4.58 11.62
N VAL A 308 -17.28 4.64 11.31
CA VAL A 308 -16.25 5.23 12.18
C VAL A 308 -16.54 6.72 12.43
N HIS A 309 -16.95 7.46 11.41
CA HIS A 309 -17.38 8.85 11.57
C HIS A 309 -18.58 8.97 12.51
N ARG A 310 -19.65 8.18 12.30
CA ARG A 310 -20.84 8.20 13.18
C ARG A 310 -20.48 7.83 14.62
N TYR A 311 -19.60 6.85 14.81
CA TYR A 311 -19.12 6.43 16.13
C TYR A 311 -18.48 7.60 16.88
N TYR A 312 -17.49 8.29 16.30
CA TYR A 312 -16.81 9.40 16.96
C TYR A 312 -17.66 10.68 17.06
N VAL A 313 -18.62 10.90 16.15
CA VAL A 313 -19.59 11.99 16.26
C VAL A 313 -20.42 11.88 17.54
N SER A 314 -20.74 10.65 17.97
CA SER A 314 -21.51 10.42 19.20
C SER A 314 -20.75 10.81 20.48
N ALA A 315 -19.43 10.96 20.42
CA ALA A 315 -18.58 11.27 21.56
C ALA A 315 -18.27 12.79 21.67
N PRO A 316 -18.59 13.44 22.81
CA PRO A 316 -18.49 14.90 22.95
C PRO A 316 -17.04 15.41 23.01
N ASN A 317 -16.10 14.59 23.49
CA ASN A 317 -14.68 14.94 23.62
C ASN A 317 -13.90 14.88 22.29
N ILE A 318 -14.53 14.46 21.20
CA ILE A 318 -13.88 14.41 19.89
C ILE A 318 -13.85 15.81 19.26
N PHE A 319 -12.65 16.23 18.86
CA PHE A 319 -12.42 17.52 18.19
C PHE A 319 -12.65 17.45 16.68
N ASP A 320 -11.92 16.58 15.98
CA ASP A 320 -12.10 16.24 14.58
C ASP A 320 -11.40 14.90 14.28
N ILE A 321 -11.68 14.31 13.12
CA ILE A 321 -11.07 13.07 12.64
C ILE A 321 -10.05 13.39 11.55
N THR A 322 -8.88 12.78 11.65
CA THR A 322 -7.75 12.96 10.73
C THR A 322 -7.23 11.62 10.20
N ALA A 323 -6.27 11.66 9.27
CA ALA A 323 -5.56 10.48 8.79
C ALA A 323 -4.05 10.74 8.90
N GLU A 324 -3.27 9.68 9.09
CA GLU A 324 -1.81 9.74 9.27
C GLU A 324 -1.08 10.16 7.99
N ASP A 325 -1.08 9.28 6.98
CA ASP A 325 -0.53 9.56 5.65
C ASP A 325 -1.47 8.96 4.60
N PRO A 326 -2.55 9.68 4.22
CA PRO A 326 -3.61 9.11 3.41
C PRO A 326 -3.18 8.91 1.96
N SER A 327 -3.24 7.66 1.47
CA SER A 327 -3.08 7.33 0.05
C SER A 327 -4.15 8.00 -0.83
N GLU A 328 -3.91 8.12 -2.13
CA GLU A 328 -4.89 8.70 -3.07
C GLU A 328 -6.25 7.98 -3.00
N ASN A 329 -6.23 6.64 -2.93
CA ASN A 329 -7.43 5.83 -2.82
C ASN A 329 -8.21 6.14 -1.52
N PHE A 330 -7.50 6.30 -0.39
CA PHE A 330 -8.13 6.72 0.86
C PHE A 330 -8.70 8.14 0.77
N VAL A 331 -7.99 9.08 0.13
CA VAL A 331 -8.49 10.45 -0.07
C VAL A 331 -9.78 10.45 -0.88
N ARG A 332 -9.85 9.70 -1.99
CA ARG A 332 -11.07 9.57 -2.82
C ARG A 332 -12.23 8.98 -2.03
N LEU A 333 -11.97 7.92 -1.26
CA LEU A 333 -12.97 7.28 -0.40
C LEU A 333 -13.50 8.23 0.68
N ARG A 334 -12.59 8.89 1.41
CA ARG A 334 -12.93 9.88 2.44
C ARG A 334 -13.76 10.99 1.83
N ASP A 335 -13.33 11.58 0.72
CA ASP A 335 -14.03 12.70 0.12
C ASP A 335 -15.46 12.31 -0.30
N PHE A 336 -15.65 11.12 -0.89
CA PHE A 336 -16.98 10.59 -1.19
C PHE A 336 -17.86 10.50 0.07
N VAL A 337 -17.37 9.85 1.13
CA VAL A 337 -18.12 9.68 2.39
C VAL A 337 -18.44 11.03 3.04
N LEU A 338 -17.46 11.93 3.11
CA LEU A 338 -17.66 13.23 3.75
C LEU A 338 -18.61 14.13 2.96
N VAL A 339 -18.58 14.08 1.62
CA VAL A 339 -19.58 14.79 0.80
C VAL A 339 -20.96 14.20 1.01
N LYS A 340 -21.11 12.87 1.02
CA LYS A 340 -22.37 12.20 1.32
C LYS A 340 -22.97 12.64 2.67
N LEU A 341 -22.14 12.79 3.70
CA LEU A 341 -22.56 13.25 5.02
C LEU A 341 -22.89 14.75 5.07
N CYS A 342 -22.12 15.58 4.37
CA CYS A 342 -22.26 17.05 4.40
C CYS A 342 -23.33 17.62 3.48
N GLN A 343 -23.73 16.91 2.41
CA GLN A 343 -24.60 17.48 1.36
C GLN A 343 -25.96 17.98 1.88
N ASN A 344 -26.42 17.48 3.03
CA ASN A 344 -27.69 17.87 3.65
C ASN A 344 -27.54 18.95 4.75
N LEU A 345 -26.33 19.45 5.00
CA LEU A 345 -26.11 20.53 5.96
C LEU A 345 -26.46 21.89 5.34
N ALA A 346 -27.05 22.78 6.16
CA ALA A 346 -27.55 24.07 5.69
C ALA A 346 -26.44 24.97 5.10
N CYS A 347 -25.24 24.95 5.70
CA CYS A 347 -24.09 25.71 5.21
C CYS A 347 -23.56 25.27 3.83
N PHE A 348 -23.93 24.07 3.37
CA PHE A 348 -23.55 23.52 2.06
C PHE A 348 -24.72 23.55 1.05
N SER A 349 -25.77 24.35 1.31
CA SER A 349 -26.84 24.61 0.34
C SER A 349 -26.31 25.26 -0.95
N PRO A 350 -26.94 25.02 -2.12
CA PRO A 350 -26.50 25.58 -3.40
C PRO A 350 -26.26 27.10 -3.38
N GLU A 351 -27.12 27.85 -2.68
CA GLU A 351 -27.01 29.31 -2.57
C GLU A 351 -25.74 29.70 -1.81
N LYS A 352 -25.43 29.00 -0.71
CA LYS A 352 -24.23 29.24 0.11
C LYS A 352 -22.95 28.79 -0.60
N LEU A 353 -23.01 27.69 -1.35
CA LEU A 353 -21.88 27.18 -2.13
C LEU A 353 -21.43 28.24 -3.14
N VAL A 354 -22.35 28.91 -3.84
CA VAL A 354 -22.01 29.92 -4.86
C VAL A 354 -21.29 31.14 -4.25
N CYS A 355 -21.59 31.48 -3.00
CA CYS A 355 -20.97 32.58 -2.25
C CYS A 355 -19.51 32.33 -1.84
N GLY A 356 -18.99 31.11 -2.00
CA GLY A 356 -17.60 30.78 -1.67
C GLY A 356 -17.45 30.03 -0.34
N PHE A 357 -16.24 29.52 -0.08
CA PHE A 357 -15.93 28.79 1.15
C PHE A 357 -16.01 29.71 2.38
N SER A 358 -16.82 29.34 3.37
CA SER A 358 -17.09 30.15 4.55
C SER A 358 -16.62 29.51 5.87
N GLN A 359 -16.49 30.33 6.92
CA GLN A 359 -16.21 29.81 8.26
C GLN A 359 -17.42 29.05 8.85
N GLU A 360 -18.64 29.40 8.42
CA GLU A 360 -19.88 28.69 8.77
C GLU A 360 -19.80 27.21 8.33
N MET A 361 -19.31 26.94 7.11
CA MET A 361 -19.09 25.58 6.62
C MET A 361 -18.10 24.78 7.47
N VAL A 362 -17.03 25.44 7.96
CA VAL A 362 -16.03 24.79 8.83
C VAL A 362 -16.65 24.45 10.17
N THR A 363 -17.34 25.42 10.78
CA THR A 363 -17.94 25.24 12.11
C THR A 363 -19.03 24.18 12.09
N GLU A 364 -19.98 24.23 11.15
CA GLU A 364 -21.07 23.25 11.10
C GLU A 364 -20.56 21.83 10.79
N ALA A 365 -19.62 21.68 9.85
CA ALA A 365 -19.02 20.37 9.54
C ALA A 365 -18.20 19.80 10.71
N GLN A 366 -17.49 20.66 11.46
CA GLN A 366 -16.74 20.23 12.63
C GLN A 366 -17.67 19.83 13.78
N GLU A 367 -18.65 20.67 14.11
CA GLU A 367 -19.53 20.46 15.26
C GLU A 367 -20.44 19.25 15.06
N LYS A 368 -21.04 19.12 13.86
CA LYS A 368 -22.02 18.05 13.59
C LYS A 368 -21.39 16.75 13.14
N LEU A 369 -20.25 16.79 12.44
CA LEU A 369 -19.68 15.61 11.76
C LEU A 369 -18.21 15.34 12.13
N LYS A 370 -17.61 16.13 13.02
CA LYS A 370 -16.19 16.03 13.44
C LYS A 370 -15.22 16.11 12.25
N ILE A 371 -15.58 16.89 11.23
CA ILE A 371 -14.78 17.04 10.01
C ILE A 371 -13.76 18.18 10.17
N ASN A 372 -12.49 17.89 9.91
CA ASN A 372 -11.42 18.90 9.93
C ASN A 372 -11.62 19.96 8.82
N LYS A 373 -11.18 21.20 9.08
CA LYS A 373 -11.21 22.33 8.14
C LYS A 373 -10.67 22.00 6.74
N LYS A 374 -9.57 21.24 6.62
CA LYS A 374 -9.00 20.86 5.32
C LYS A 374 -9.95 19.96 4.53
N HIS A 375 -10.62 19.03 5.21
CA HIS A 375 -11.60 18.14 4.60
C HIS A 375 -12.89 18.89 4.24
N ALA A 376 -13.38 19.77 5.13
CA ALA A 376 -14.53 20.64 4.84
C ALA A 376 -14.30 21.52 3.59
N ARG A 377 -13.06 21.99 3.38
CA ARG A 377 -12.68 22.72 2.16
C ARG A 377 -12.81 21.86 0.90
N ARG A 378 -12.41 20.59 0.93
CA ARG A 378 -12.57 19.67 -0.22
C ARG A 378 -14.03 19.34 -0.48
N VAL A 379 -14.80 19.07 0.58
CA VAL A 379 -16.26 18.88 0.50
C VAL A 379 -16.93 20.06 -0.18
N TYR A 380 -16.59 21.30 0.23
CA TYR A 380 -17.08 22.51 -0.42
C TYR A 380 -16.74 22.53 -1.92
N GLU A 381 -15.49 22.21 -2.31
CA GLU A 381 -15.10 22.24 -3.72
C GLU A 381 -15.88 21.22 -4.57
N ILE A 382 -16.10 20.01 -4.04
CA ILE A 382 -16.87 18.95 -4.73
C ILE A 382 -18.34 19.34 -4.87
N LEU A 383 -18.98 19.80 -3.78
CA LEU A 383 -20.37 20.23 -3.82
C LEU A 383 -20.55 21.50 -4.67
N ARG A 384 -19.58 22.42 -4.63
CA ARG A 384 -19.57 23.60 -5.50
C ARG A 384 -19.45 23.21 -6.96
N LEU A 385 -18.64 22.21 -7.31
CA LEU A 385 -18.59 21.67 -8.67
C LEU A 385 -19.96 21.14 -9.11
N ARG A 386 -20.62 20.33 -8.26
CA ARG A 386 -21.98 19.83 -8.53
C ARG A 386 -23.01 20.94 -8.74
N ALA A 387 -22.89 22.04 -8.00
CA ALA A 387 -23.78 23.20 -8.10
C ALA A 387 -23.40 24.19 -9.23
N THR A 388 -22.28 23.98 -9.92
CA THR A 388 -21.77 24.88 -10.95
C THR A 388 -22.08 24.33 -12.34
N ASP A 389 -22.76 25.13 -13.17
CA ASP A 389 -22.86 24.86 -14.59
C ASP A 389 -21.49 25.08 -15.26
N MET A 390 -20.81 23.99 -15.60
CA MET A 390 -19.48 24.02 -16.21
C MET A 390 -19.50 24.43 -17.69
N SER A 391 -20.66 24.53 -18.32
CA SER A 391 -20.80 25.06 -19.69
C SER A 391 -20.79 26.60 -19.74
N ASP A 392 -21.12 27.24 -18.62
CA ASP A 392 -21.05 28.70 -18.44
C ASP A 392 -19.59 29.13 -18.20
N LEU A 393 -19.05 29.96 -19.09
CA LEU A 393 -17.66 30.41 -19.06
C LEU A 393 -17.32 31.24 -17.81
N GLU A 394 -18.23 32.07 -17.31
CA GLU A 394 -17.97 32.91 -16.15
C GLU A 394 -18.03 32.09 -14.86
N LYS A 395 -19.01 31.19 -14.74
CA LYS A 395 -19.14 30.31 -13.57
C LYS A 395 -18.00 29.29 -13.49
N SER A 396 -17.66 28.65 -14.60
CA SER A 396 -16.54 27.70 -14.68
C SER A 396 -15.19 28.38 -14.37
N LYS A 397 -14.97 29.61 -14.87
CA LYS A 397 -13.80 30.42 -14.53
C LYS A 397 -13.76 30.78 -13.05
N ALA A 398 -14.88 31.19 -12.46
CA ALA A 398 -14.94 31.51 -11.03
C ALA A 398 -14.60 30.31 -10.15
N TYR A 399 -15.17 29.13 -10.46
CA TYR A 399 -14.85 27.87 -9.78
C TYR A 399 -13.36 27.52 -9.90
N ARG A 400 -12.83 27.54 -11.13
CA ARG A 400 -11.41 27.24 -11.40
C ARG A 400 -10.47 28.13 -10.60
N LEU A 401 -10.74 29.44 -10.56
CA LEU A 401 -9.90 30.40 -9.82
C LEU A 401 -9.92 30.14 -8.31
N ASP A 402 -11.06 29.78 -7.72
CA ASP A 402 -11.16 29.46 -6.30
C ASP A 402 -10.37 28.18 -5.94
N VAL A 403 -10.52 27.11 -6.71
CA VAL A 403 -9.76 25.87 -6.49
C VAL A 403 -8.26 26.11 -6.65
N LYS A 404 -7.85 26.80 -7.72
CA LYS A 404 -6.44 27.15 -7.94
C LYS A 404 -5.86 28.02 -6.83
N LYS A 405 -6.64 28.93 -6.25
CA LYS A 405 -6.19 29.74 -5.11
C LYS A 405 -5.76 28.88 -3.93
N ARG A 406 -6.43 27.75 -3.68
CA ARG A 406 -5.99 26.75 -2.68
C ARG A 406 -4.75 26.00 -3.14
N LEU A 407 -4.74 25.49 -4.37
CA LEU A 407 -3.63 24.68 -4.91
C LEU A 407 -2.30 25.45 -5.00
N VAL A 408 -2.33 26.77 -5.13
CA VAL A 408 -1.13 27.64 -5.08
C VAL A 408 -0.57 27.80 -3.65
N GLY A 409 -1.36 27.51 -2.62
CA GLY A 409 -0.98 27.67 -1.21
C GLY A 409 0.37 27.03 -0.83
N PRO A 410 0.59 25.73 -1.13
CA PRO A 410 1.86 25.05 -0.91
C PRO A 410 3.05 25.74 -1.59
N TYR A 411 2.93 26.14 -2.86
CA TYR A 411 3.99 26.85 -3.58
C TYR A 411 4.40 28.14 -2.87
N LYS A 412 3.43 28.94 -2.42
CA LYS A 412 3.70 30.17 -1.66
C LYS A 412 4.34 29.89 -0.31
N LYS A 413 3.97 28.79 0.36
CA LYS A 413 4.56 28.39 1.64
C LYS A 413 6.00 27.96 1.44
N ASN A 414 6.27 27.09 0.47
CA ASN A 414 7.62 26.63 0.12
C ASN A 414 8.50 27.80 -0.28
N GLN A 415 7.99 28.74 -1.09
CA GLN A 415 8.72 29.95 -1.46
C GLN A 415 9.12 30.79 -0.24
N ARG A 416 8.23 30.95 0.74
CA ARG A 416 8.54 31.65 2.01
C ARG A 416 9.56 30.89 2.86
N GLU A 417 9.45 29.57 2.95
CA GLU A 417 10.40 28.72 3.66
C GLU A 417 11.79 28.79 3.01
N MET A 418 11.85 28.75 1.68
CA MET A 418 13.08 28.98 0.90
C MET A 418 13.68 30.36 1.18
N THR A 419 12.88 31.44 1.18
CA THR A 419 13.39 32.78 1.51
C THR A 419 13.97 32.86 2.92
N LYS A 420 13.36 32.17 3.90
CA LYS A 420 13.92 32.08 5.25
C LYS A 420 15.23 31.28 5.28
N MET A 421 15.29 30.16 4.57
CA MET A 421 16.52 29.36 4.46
C MET A 421 17.65 30.14 3.81
N GLN A 422 17.36 30.96 2.79
CA GLN A 422 18.31 31.89 2.17
C GLN A 422 18.89 32.92 3.14
N GLN A 423 18.14 33.30 4.17
CA GLN A 423 18.60 34.26 5.19
C GLN A 423 19.44 33.59 6.28
N CYS A 424 19.36 32.27 6.43
CA CYS A 424 19.98 31.54 7.55
C CYS A 424 21.11 30.58 7.13
N LEU A 425 21.21 30.18 5.86
CA LEU A 425 22.20 29.23 5.35
C LEU A 425 23.34 29.94 4.62
N ARG A 426 24.53 29.31 4.63
CA ARG A 426 25.68 29.79 3.85
C ARG A 426 25.45 29.53 2.35
N PRO A 427 25.99 30.38 1.44
CA PRO A 427 25.77 30.24 0.00
C PRO A 427 26.11 28.84 -0.56
N GLU A 428 27.15 28.19 -0.03
CA GLU A 428 27.58 26.85 -0.44
C GLU A 428 26.56 25.75 -0.10
N GLU A 429 25.85 25.87 1.03
CA GLU A 429 24.79 24.94 1.48
C GLU A 429 23.48 25.13 0.70
N LEU A 430 23.31 26.33 0.13
CA LEU A 430 22.12 26.76 -0.62
C LEU A 430 22.08 26.17 -2.04
N THR A 431 23.24 26.07 -2.70
CA THR A 431 23.37 25.60 -4.09
C THR A 431 22.89 24.17 -4.31
N ASN A 432 22.98 23.30 -3.28
CA ASN A 432 22.55 21.91 -3.37
C ASN A 432 21.02 21.74 -3.29
N GLN A 433 20.27 22.77 -2.88
CA GLN A 433 18.81 22.72 -2.71
C GLN A 433 18.04 23.63 -3.69
N MET A 434 18.73 24.44 -4.49
CA MET A 434 18.10 25.42 -5.37
C MET A 434 17.91 24.91 -6.81
N ASN A 435 16.89 24.08 -7.01
CA ASN A 435 16.21 24.03 -8.31
C ASN A 435 15.00 24.97 -8.24
N GLN A 436 15.17 26.23 -8.66
CA GLN A 436 14.03 27.12 -8.83
C GLN A 436 13.22 26.63 -10.04
N ILE A 437 12.04 26.05 -9.80
CA ILE A 437 11.09 25.72 -10.86
C ILE A 437 10.66 27.04 -11.52
N ASP A 438 10.83 27.15 -12.84
CA ASP A 438 10.42 28.32 -13.62
C ASP A 438 8.92 28.61 -13.44
N LEU A 439 8.52 29.89 -13.52
CA LEU A 439 7.14 30.32 -13.33
C LEU A 439 6.19 29.65 -14.34
N ASN A 440 6.63 29.42 -15.58
CA ASN A 440 5.80 28.75 -16.58
C ASN A 440 5.56 27.28 -16.20
N THR A 441 6.61 26.57 -15.79
CA THR A 441 6.50 25.19 -15.30
C THR A 441 5.60 25.10 -14.07
N GLN A 442 5.64 26.08 -13.16
CA GLN A 442 4.70 26.14 -12.02
C GLN A 442 3.24 26.31 -12.49
N HIS A 443 3.02 27.17 -13.48
CA HIS A 443 1.68 27.38 -14.05
C HIS A 443 1.13 26.12 -14.74
N GLU A 444 1.97 25.40 -15.47
CA GLU A 444 1.64 24.12 -16.11
C GLU A 444 1.31 23.04 -15.08
N GLN A 445 2.19 22.82 -14.08
CA GLN A 445 1.95 21.87 -13.00
C GLN A 445 0.66 22.16 -12.22
N LEU A 446 0.36 23.44 -12.00
CA LEU A 446 -0.86 23.86 -11.32
C LEU A 446 -2.12 23.60 -12.16
N GLU A 447 -2.04 23.79 -13.48
CA GLU A 447 -3.13 23.44 -14.39
C GLU A 447 -3.34 21.92 -14.42
N GLU A 448 -2.28 21.14 -14.56
CA GLU A 448 -2.34 19.68 -14.54
C GLU A 448 -2.96 19.15 -13.22
N SER A 449 -2.47 19.64 -12.08
CA SER A 449 -3.00 19.30 -10.76
C SER A 449 -4.48 19.69 -10.62
N TYR A 450 -4.88 20.83 -11.19
CA TYR A 450 -6.29 21.25 -11.18
C TYR A 450 -7.16 20.31 -12.03
N GLN A 451 -6.71 19.93 -13.23
CA GLN A 451 -7.46 19.06 -14.12
C GLN A 451 -7.62 17.66 -13.52
N GLN A 452 -6.54 17.08 -12.99
CA GLN A 452 -6.58 15.79 -12.29
C GLN A 452 -7.57 15.83 -11.12
N LEU A 453 -7.49 16.87 -10.28
CA LEU A 453 -8.38 17.02 -9.14
C LEU A 453 -9.86 17.17 -9.53
N VAL A 454 -10.16 17.96 -10.56
CA VAL A 454 -11.53 18.14 -11.03
C VAL A 454 -12.09 16.85 -11.61
N GLU A 455 -11.26 16.08 -12.31
CA GLU A 455 -11.65 14.76 -12.81
C GLU A 455 -11.99 13.79 -11.67
N GLU A 456 -11.21 13.78 -10.59
CA GLU A 456 -11.56 13.03 -9.39
C GLU A 456 -12.88 13.50 -8.77
N TYR A 457 -13.09 14.81 -8.67
CA TYR A 457 -14.32 15.37 -8.12
C TYR A 457 -15.55 15.02 -8.98
N ARG A 458 -15.43 14.98 -10.31
CA ARG A 458 -16.51 14.54 -11.20
C ARG A 458 -16.93 13.11 -10.91
N ARG A 459 -15.97 12.19 -10.78
CA ARG A 459 -16.24 10.79 -10.43
C ARG A 459 -16.98 10.66 -9.10
N ILE A 460 -16.64 11.50 -8.12
CA ILE A 460 -17.36 11.54 -6.83
C ILE A 460 -18.80 12.03 -7.03
N VAL A 461 -19.01 13.10 -7.80
CA VAL A 461 -20.36 13.64 -8.10
C VAL A 461 -21.22 12.61 -8.84
N GLU A 462 -20.66 11.90 -9.81
CA GLU A 462 -21.34 10.83 -10.55
C GLU A 462 -21.76 9.69 -9.62
N ARG A 463 -20.85 9.22 -8.75
CA ARG A 463 -21.16 8.19 -7.75
C ARG A 463 -22.24 8.63 -6.78
N LEU A 464 -22.24 9.89 -6.35
CA LEU A 464 -23.28 10.45 -5.47
C LEU A 464 -24.65 10.59 -6.14
N ALA A 465 -24.72 10.59 -7.47
CA ALA A 465 -25.99 10.58 -8.19
C ALA A 465 -26.58 9.16 -8.33
N GLN A 466 -25.73 8.13 -8.16
CA GLN A 466 -26.11 6.71 -8.20
C GLN A 466 -26.42 6.13 -6.81
N ALA A 467 -25.86 6.73 -5.76
CA ALA A 467 -26.06 6.36 -4.35
C ALA A 467 -27.27 7.08 -3.74
#